data_AF-A0A815RFB0-F1
#
_entry.id   AF-A0A815RFB0-F1
#
_cell.length_a   1.000
_cell.length_b   1.000
_cell.length_c   1.000
_cell.angle_alpha   90.00
_cell.angle_beta   90.00
_cell.angle_gamma   90.00
#
_symmetry.space_group_name_H-M   'P 1'
#
loop_
_entity.id
_entity.type
_entity.pdbx_description
1 polymer ?
#
loop_
_entity_poly.entity_id
_entity_poly.type
_entity_poly.pdbx_seq_one_letter_code
_entity_poly.pdbx_strand_id
1 'polypeptide(L)'
;MSSVPSYISGYVDQALIVNSVQYVTVSSYLSFFSRSFTIEAWIYVTSLISSVDYGIFGQYQAATTRQWLFCIIRSNKMFFGFFNDDVGGSTTLSTNIWTHVP
;
A
#
# COMPACT_ATOMS: atom_id res chain seq x y z
N MET A 1 -6.55 -16.59 0.25
CA MET A 1 -7.13 -17.01 1.55
C MET A 1 -7.01 -15.82 2.49
N SER A 2 -8.11 -15.35 3.08
CA SER A 2 -8.07 -14.31 4.11
C SER A 2 -7.68 -14.96 5.43
N SER A 3 -6.42 -14.83 5.83
CA SER A 3 -5.98 -15.21 7.18
C SER A 3 -6.43 -14.16 8.19
N VAL A 4 -6.64 -14.59 9.43
CA VAL A 4 -6.88 -13.66 10.54
C VAL A 4 -5.70 -12.68 10.60
N PRO A 5 -5.93 -11.35 10.67
CA PRO A 5 -4.86 -10.38 10.79
C PRO A 5 -4.09 -10.61 12.09
N SER A 6 -2.76 -10.57 12.01
CA SER A 6 -1.88 -10.64 13.15
C SER A 6 -1.35 -9.25 13.47
N TYR A 7 -1.06 -8.99 14.74
CA TYR A 7 -0.56 -7.70 15.20
C TYR A 7 0.78 -7.87 15.93
N ILE A 8 1.65 -6.88 15.77
CA ILE A 8 2.93 -6.73 16.47
C ILE A 8 3.02 -5.34 17.09
N SER A 9 4.07 -5.05 17.85
CA SER A 9 4.35 -3.68 18.31
C SER A 9 4.52 -2.74 17.12
N GLY A 10 3.72 -1.67 17.09
CA GLY A 10 3.70 -0.68 16.02
C GLY A 10 4.63 0.51 16.28
N TYR A 11 4.59 1.49 15.37
CA TYR A 11 5.17 2.81 15.64
C TYR A 11 4.51 3.45 16.87
N VAL A 12 3.18 3.32 16.96
CA VAL A 12 2.37 3.57 18.17
C VAL A 12 1.60 2.28 18.45
N ASP A 13 1.69 1.78 19.69
CA ASP A 13 1.02 0.59 20.19
C ASP A 13 1.17 -0.66 19.30
N GLN A 14 0.25 -0.86 18.36
CA GLN A 14 0.18 -2.05 17.52
C GLN A 14 0.20 -1.71 16.03
N ALA A 15 0.77 -2.62 15.24
CA ALA A 15 0.72 -2.59 13.79
C ALA A 15 0.28 -3.94 13.23
N LEU A 16 -0.45 -3.88 12.12
CA LEU A 16 -0.80 -5.06 11.32
C LEU A 16 0.46 -5.62 10.67
N ILE A 17 0.75 -6.91 10.89
CA ILE A 17 1.78 -7.61 10.14
C ILE A 17 1.18 -8.32 8.93
N VAL A 18 1.78 -8.10 7.77
CA VAL A 18 1.39 -8.70 6.49
C VAL A 18 2.58 -9.51 5.98
N ASN A 19 2.44 -10.84 5.93
CA ASN A 19 3.52 -11.74 5.49
C ASN A 19 3.19 -12.38 4.14
N SER A 20 4.17 -12.44 3.23
CA SER A 20 4.02 -13.08 1.92
C SER A 20 2.79 -12.54 1.15
N VAL A 21 1.90 -13.40 0.65
CA VAL A 21 0.67 -13.02 -0.06
C VAL A 21 -0.50 -12.88 0.94
N GLN A 22 -0.42 -11.88 1.81
CA GLN A 22 -1.48 -11.53 2.75
C GLN A 22 -2.01 -10.13 2.46
N TYR A 23 -3.29 -9.90 2.73
CA TYR A 23 -3.94 -8.60 2.66
C TYR A 23 -5.17 -8.58 3.57
N VAL A 24 -5.67 -7.38 3.87
CA VAL A 24 -6.95 -7.18 4.56
C VAL A 24 -7.90 -6.48 3.59
N THR A 25 -9.11 -6.99 3.47
CA THR A 25 -10.18 -6.34 2.72
C THR A 25 -10.98 -5.44 3.66
N VAL A 26 -11.02 -4.15 3.38
CA VAL A 26 -11.80 -3.18 4.14
C VAL A 26 -12.98 -2.72 3.29
N SER A 27 -14.19 -3.14 3.66
CA SER A 27 -15.43 -2.96 2.86
C SER A 27 -15.32 -3.55 1.43
N SER A 28 -16.43 -3.60 0.69
CA SER A 28 -16.39 -4.10 -0.69
C SER A 28 -15.92 -3.03 -1.71
N TYR A 29 -16.20 -1.75 -1.46
CA TYR A 29 -15.83 -0.63 -2.32
C TYR A 29 -16.01 0.73 -1.61
N LEU A 30 -14.99 1.59 -1.67
CA LEU A 30 -15.02 2.98 -1.18
C LEU A 30 -15.20 3.95 -2.36
N SER A 31 -16.28 4.73 -2.37
CA SER A 31 -16.51 5.71 -3.46
C SER A 31 -15.76 7.02 -3.21
N PHE A 32 -14.79 7.31 -4.09
CA PHE A 32 -14.04 8.57 -4.11
C PHE A 32 -14.49 9.53 -5.23
N PHE A 33 -15.59 9.22 -5.92
CA PHE A 33 -16.07 10.04 -7.04
C PHE A 33 -16.38 11.47 -6.59
N SER A 34 -15.78 12.45 -7.28
CA SER A 34 -15.92 13.89 -7.00
C SER A 34 -15.57 14.28 -5.55
N ARG A 35 -14.56 13.62 -4.99
CA ARG A 35 -14.08 13.86 -3.62
C ARG A 35 -12.57 13.95 -3.60
N SER A 36 -12.04 14.84 -2.78
CA SER A 36 -10.64 14.80 -2.37
C SER A 36 -10.45 13.75 -1.28
N PHE A 37 -9.35 13.02 -1.33
CA PHE A 37 -8.96 12.06 -0.31
C PHE A 37 -7.45 12.03 -0.18
N THR A 38 -6.98 11.49 0.93
CA THR A 38 -5.57 11.23 1.21
C THR A 38 -5.45 9.80 1.71
N ILE A 39 -4.39 9.11 1.30
CA ILE A 39 -3.99 7.83 1.87
C ILE A 39 -2.76 8.14 2.72
N GLU A 40 -2.68 7.64 3.94
CA GLU A 40 -1.48 7.80 4.76
C GLU A 40 -1.26 6.56 5.62
N ALA A 41 0.00 6.22 5.88
CA ALA A 41 0.36 5.06 6.69
C ALA A 41 1.73 5.23 7.37
N TRP A 42 1.87 4.59 8.53
CA TRP A 42 3.18 4.21 9.05
C TRP A 42 3.52 2.81 8.58
N ILE A 43 4.65 2.66 7.90
CA ILE A 43 5.10 1.37 7.36
C ILE A 43 6.45 0.97 7.97
N TYR A 44 6.64 -0.33 8.15
CA TYR A 44 7.92 -0.94 8.51
C TYR A 44 8.22 -2.06 7.52
N VAL A 45 9.13 -1.79 6.59
CA VAL A 45 9.44 -2.75 5.52
C VAL A 45 10.70 -3.52 5.88
N THR A 46 10.62 -4.85 5.91
CA THR A 46 11.77 -5.71 6.26
C THR A 46 12.64 -6.08 5.07
N SER A 47 12.08 -6.06 3.85
CA SER A 47 12.78 -6.39 2.60
C SER A 47 12.18 -5.63 1.42
N LEU A 48 13.04 -5.13 0.54
CA LEU A 48 12.68 -4.43 -0.69
C LEU A 48 13.45 -5.03 -1.87
N ILE A 49 12.72 -5.60 -2.82
CA ILE A 49 13.25 -6.14 -4.08
C ILE A 49 12.78 -5.22 -5.19
N SER A 50 13.70 -4.67 -5.97
CA SER A 50 13.41 -3.62 -6.96
C SER A 50 12.46 -4.05 -8.08
N SER A 51 12.36 -5.35 -8.36
CA SER A 51 11.48 -5.95 -9.36
C SER A 51 10.11 -6.37 -8.82
N VAL A 52 9.79 -6.06 -7.56
CA VAL A 52 8.56 -6.44 -6.89
C VAL A 52 7.79 -5.18 -6.49
N ASP A 53 6.47 -5.22 -6.69
CA ASP A 53 5.56 -4.21 -6.15
C ASP A 53 5.01 -4.68 -4.81
N TYR A 54 4.98 -3.78 -3.83
CA TYR A 54 4.41 -4.04 -2.51
C TYR A 54 3.18 -3.16 -2.29
N GLY A 55 2.02 -3.78 -2.07
CA GLY A 55 0.76 -3.06 -1.89
C GLY A 55 0.61 -2.46 -0.49
N ILE A 56 0.22 -1.19 -0.42
CA ILE A 56 -0.24 -0.52 0.81
C ILE A 56 -1.75 -0.37 0.76
N PHE A 57 -2.26 0.15 -0.36
CA PHE A 57 -3.68 0.28 -0.65
C PHE A 57 -3.96 -0.07 -2.11
N GLY A 58 -5.09 -0.71 -2.37
CA GLY A 58 -5.56 -0.99 -3.72
C GLY A 58 -7.08 -1.11 -3.78
N GLN A 59 -7.68 -0.46 -4.76
CA GLN A 59 -9.07 -0.62 -5.11
C GLN A 59 -9.21 -0.61 -6.63
N TYR A 60 -10.09 -1.45 -7.16
CA TYR A 60 -10.31 -1.52 -8.60
C TYR A 60 -11.79 -1.43 -8.94
N GLN A 61 -12.08 -0.89 -10.12
CA GLN A 61 -13.41 -1.02 -10.72
C GLN A 61 -13.57 -2.41 -11.37
N ALA A 62 -12.52 -2.88 -12.05
CA ALA A 62 -12.42 -4.24 -12.56
C ALA A 62 -10.98 -4.73 -12.41
N ALA A 63 -10.80 -6.04 -12.21
CA ALA A 63 -9.48 -6.67 -12.06
C ALA A 63 -8.74 -6.77 -13.42
N THR A 64 -8.47 -5.63 -14.05
CA THR A 64 -7.79 -5.49 -15.34
C THR A 64 -6.77 -4.36 -15.30
N THR A 65 -5.88 -4.35 -16.28
CA THR A 65 -4.83 -3.34 -16.42
C THR A 65 -5.44 -1.93 -16.51
N ARG A 66 -4.82 -0.97 -15.82
CA ARG A 66 -5.23 0.46 -15.83
C ARG A 66 -6.64 0.75 -15.30
N GLN A 67 -7.19 -0.11 -14.43
CA GLN A 67 -8.48 0.15 -13.76
C GLN A 67 -8.39 0.07 -12.23
N TRP A 68 -7.18 0.29 -11.72
CA TRP A 68 -6.87 0.31 -10.29
C TRP A 68 -6.56 1.73 -9.84
N LEU A 69 -7.05 2.07 -8.66
CA LEU A 69 -6.48 3.05 -7.76
C LEU A 69 -5.52 2.30 -6.82
N PHE A 70 -4.26 2.70 -6.73
CA PHE A 70 -3.32 2.04 -5.84
C PHE A 70 -2.31 3.01 -5.23
N CYS A 71 -1.86 2.66 -4.03
CA CYS A 71 -0.66 3.18 -3.40
C CYS A 71 0.25 1.98 -3.09
N ILE A 72 1.43 1.96 -3.71
CA ILE A 72 2.37 0.85 -3.68
C ILE A 72 3.80 1.34 -3.48
N ILE A 73 4.68 0.41 -3.12
CA ILE A 73 6.12 0.59 -3.25
C ILE A 73 6.55 -0.10 -4.53
N ARG A 74 7.17 0.64 -5.45
CA ARG A 74 7.74 0.14 -6.71
C ARG A 74 9.17 0.64 -6.85
N SER A 75 10.10 -0.26 -7.17
CA SER A 75 11.53 0.07 -7.28
C SER A 75 12.04 0.86 -6.07
N ASN A 76 11.62 0.43 -4.87
CA ASN A 76 11.96 0.99 -3.56
C ASN A 76 11.48 2.43 -3.33
N LYS A 77 10.50 2.92 -4.09
CA LYS A 77 9.91 4.26 -3.97
C LYS A 77 8.40 4.17 -3.87
N MET A 78 7.79 5.15 -3.22
CA MET A 78 6.33 5.29 -3.23
C MET A 78 5.83 5.56 -4.64
N PHE A 79 4.69 4.96 -4.97
CA PHE A 79 4.09 5.05 -6.28
C PHE A 79 2.57 5.04 -6.12
N PHE A 80 1.91 6.07 -6.64
CA PHE A 80 0.46 6.22 -6.63
C PHE A 80 -0.04 6.19 -8.05
N GLY A 81 -1.15 5.50 -8.31
CA GLY A 81 -1.70 5.42 -9.66
C GLY A 81 -3.20 5.32 -9.69
N PHE A 82 -3.80 5.92 -10.72
CA PHE A 82 -5.21 5.85 -11.02
C PHE A 82 -5.43 5.87 -12.52
N PHE A 83 -6.02 4.82 -13.08
CA PHE A 83 -6.46 4.79 -14.49
C PHE A 83 -5.39 5.20 -15.54
N ASN A 84 -4.23 4.54 -15.53
CA ASN A 84 -3.08 4.81 -16.42
C ASN A 84 -2.33 6.13 -16.13
N ASP A 85 -2.77 6.89 -15.14
CA ASP A 85 -2.04 8.05 -14.64
C ASP A 85 -1.34 7.67 -13.35
N ASP A 86 -0.02 7.58 -13.43
CA ASP A 86 0.83 7.17 -12.32
C ASP A 86 1.77 8.32 -11.93
N VAL A 87 2.01 8.47 -10.63
CA VAL A 87 2.98 9.39 -10.06
C VAL A 87 3.93 8.64 -9.14
N GLY A 88 5.23 8.76 -9.42
CA GLY A 88 6.28 8.21 -8.59
C GLY A 88 6.87 9.24 -7.65
N GLY A 89 7.07 8.85 -6.39
CA GLY A 89 7.87 9.61 -5.45
C GLY A 89 9.35 9.61 -5.82
N SER A 90 10.08 10.62 -5.36
CA SER A 90 11.54 10.72 -5.57
C SER A 90 12.35 10.00 -4.49
N THR A 91 11.78 9.82 -3.30
CA THR A 91 12.45 9.28 -2.12
C THR A 91 12.55 7.77 -2.14
N THR A 92 13.77 7.26 -2.04
CA THR A 92 14.04 5.82 -1.86
C THR A 92 13.81 5.43 -0.39
N LEU A 93 12.99 4.41 -0.16
CA LEU A 93 12.71 3.85 1.15
C LEU A 93 13.87 2.96 1.63
N SER A 94 14.11 2.98 2.93
CA SER A 94 15.03 2.07 3.60
C SER A 94 14.26 0.99 4.36
N THR A 95 14.90 -0.16 4.55
CA THR A 95 14.31 -1.25 5.32
C THR A 95 14.60 -1.08 6.81
N ASN A 96 13.82 -1.79 7.64
CA ASN A 96 13.99 -1.90 9.08
C ASN A 96 13.90 -0.58 9.85
N ILE A 97 13.14 0.38 9.33
CA ILE A 97 12.79 1.63 10.00
C ILE A 97 11.31 1.92 9.81
N TRP A 98 10.68 2.48 10.83
CA TRP A 98 9.34 3.05 10.69
C TRP A 98 9.42 4.30 9.81
N THR A 99 8.63 4.32 8.74
CA THR A 99 8.55 5.44 7.80
C THR A 99 7.10 5.88 7.66
N HIS A 100 6.85 7.19 7.77
CA HIS A 100 5.56 7.77 7.44
C HIS A 100 5.47 7.99 5.94
N VAL A 101 4.38 7.52 5.32
CA VAL A 101 4.13 7.67 3.88
C VAL A 101 2.73 8.26 3.64
N PRO A 102 2.60 9.25 2.75
CA PRO A 102 1.33 9.73 2.22
C PRO A 102 0.91 8.97 0.94
#